data_AF-A0A6V7IFE7-F1
#
_entry.id   AF-A0A6V7IFE7-F1
#
_cell.length_a   1.000
_cell.length_b   1.000
_cell.length_c   1.000
_cell.angle_alpha   90.00
_cell.angle_beta   90.00
_cell.angle_gamma   90.00
#
_symmetry.space_group_name_H-M   'P 1'
#
loop_
_entity.id
_entity.type
_entity.pdbx_description
1 polymer ?
#
loop_
_entity_poly.entity_id
_entity_poly.type
_entity_poly.pdbx_seq_one_letter_code
_entity_poly.pdbx_strand_id
1 'polypeptide(L)' 'MADDEATQATNDDASECKRHAVQLGYWSDPFINFFVRQTARKPPEINRGYYARVKGIEVFIDKFLK' A
#
# COMPACT_ATOMS: atom_id res chain seq x y z
N MET A 1 -14.34 10.28 18.36
CA MET A 1 -13.14 11.15 18.50
C MET A 1 -11.86 10.32 18.62
N ALA A 2 -11.57 9.62 19.73
CA ALA A 2 -10.36 8.78 19.83
C ALA A 2 -10.34 7.60 18.84
N ASP A 3 -11.50 7.02 18.54
CA ASP A 3 -11.64 5.89 17.61
C ASP A 3 -11.45 6.31 16.14
N ASP A 4 -11.87 7.53 15.79
CA ASP A 4 -11.70 8.08 14.44
C ASP A 4 -10.22 8.37 14.14
N GLU A 5 -9.48 8.86 15.13
CA GLU A 5 -8.04 9.12 15.02
C GLU A 5 -7.25 7.83 14.85
N ALA A 6 -7.57 6.79 15.63
CA ALA A 6 -6.97 5.47 15.46
C ALA A 6 -7.27 4.90 14.06
N THR A 7 -8.50 5.06 13.57
CA THR A 7 -8.89 4.63 12.23
C THR A 7 -8.08 5.35 11.15
N GLN A 8 -7.93 6.67 11.26
CA GLN A 8 -7.14 7.47 10.31
C GLN A 8 -5.66 7.05 10.32
N ALA A 9 -5.07 6.82 11.48
CA ALA A 9 -3.68 6.37 11.61
C ALA A 9 -3.42 5.03 10.89
N THR A 10 -4.39 4.11 10.91
CA THR A 10 -4.25 2.81 10.20
C THR A 10 -4.23 2.98 8.68
N ASN A 11 -4.99 3.95 8.16
CA ASN A 11 -4.96 4.28 6.74
C ASN A 11 -3.60 4.88 6.33
N ASP A 12 -3.07 5.78 7.16
CA ASP A 12 -1.78 6.41 6.91
C ASP A 12 -0.65 5.37 6.89
N ASP A 13 -0.57 4.48 7.89
CA ASP A 13 0.46 3.42 7.91
C ASP A 13 0.33 2.47 6.71
N ALA A 14 -0.90 2.12 6.32
CA ALA A 14 -1.11 1.27 5.15
C ALA A 14 -0.67 1.95 3.85
N SER A 15 -0.92 3.24 3.71
CA SER A 15 -0.53 4.04 2.56
C SER A 15 0.99 4.21 2.51
N GLU A 16 1.63 4.39 3.66
CA GLU A 16 3.08 4.45 3.77
C GLU A 16 3.78 3.14 3.41
N CYS A 17 3.26 2.01 3.88
CA CYS A 17 3.80 0.69 3.54
C CYS A 17 3.69 0.42 2.04
N LYS A 18 2.57 0.79 1.43
CA LYS A 18 2.39 0.69 -0.03
C LYS A 18 3.39 1.55 -0.78
N ARG A 19 3.56 2.83 -0.38
CA ARG A 19 4.52 3.74 -1.04
C ARG A 19 5.96 3.23 -0.95
N HIS A 20 6.36 2.71 0.22
CA HIS A 20 7.70 2.13 0.39
C HIS A 20 7.93 0.96 -0.58
N ALA A 21 6.96 0.04 -0.69
CA ALA A 21 7.07 -1.11 -1.59
C ALA A 21 7.09 -0.70 -3.08
N VAL A 22 6.28 0.29 -3.48
CA VAL A 22 6.30 0.86 -4.84
C VAL A 22 7.66 1.48 -5.15
N GLN A 23 8.24 2.24 -4.23
CA GLN A 23 9.55 2.86 -4.42
C GLN A 23 10.68 1.82 -4.60
N LEU A 24 10.53 0.63 -4.01
CA LEU A 24 11.43 -0.50 -4.21
C LEU A 24 11.09 -1.36 -5.44
N GLY A 25 10.08 -0.99 -6.23
CA GLY A 25 9.72 -1.67 -7.47
C GLY A 25 8.93 -2.97 -7.28
N TYR A 26 8.30 -3.19 -6.12
CA TYR A 26 7.44 -4.38 -5.94
C TYR A 26 6.26 -4.36 -6.93
N TRP A 27 5.69 -3.19 -7.21
CA TRP A 27 4.78 -2.98 -8.34
C TRP A 27 4.88 -1.52 -8.82
N SER A 28 4.27 -1.23 -9.96
CA SER A 28 4.23 0.13 -10.52
C SER A 28 2.95 0.83 -10.12
N ASP A 29 3.09 1.96 -9.42
CA ASP A 29 2.00 2.89 -9.13
C ASP A 29 2.55 4.32 -9.30
N PRO A 30 2.29 4.99 -10.43
CA PRO A 30 2.79 6.34 -10.69
C PRO A 30 1.97 7.44 -10.00
N PHE A 31 1.00 7.06 -9.14
CA PHE A 31 0.07 8.00 -8.52
C PHE A 31 0.25 8.09 -7.01
N ILE A 32 0.65 6.99 -6.34
CA ILE A 32 0.80 6.94 -4.88
C ILE A 32 1.73 8.04 -4.33
N ASN A 33 2.64 8.54 -5.16
CA ASN A 33 3.58 9.57 -4.76
C ASN A 33 2.93 10.94 -4.49
N PHE A 34 1.71 11.17 -4.97
CA PHE A 34 0.96 12.42 -4.73
C PHE A 34 0.18 12.41 -3.41
N PHE A 35 -0.05 11.23 -2.83
CA PHE A 35 -0.95 11.06 -1.67
C PHE A 35 -0.22 10.86 -0.34
N VAL A 36 0.95 10.23 -0.37
CA VAL A 36 1.73 9.89 0.83
C VAL A 36 3.09 10.57 0.74
N ARG A 37 3.77 10.93 1.82
CA ARG A 37 5.15 11.45 1.74
C ARG A 37 6.17 10.31 1.69
N GLN A 38 7.45 10.61 1.46
CA GLN A 38 8.49 9.59 1.53
C GLN A 38 8.53 8.94 2.92
N THR A 39 8.67 7.62 2.95
CA THR A 39 8.39 6.81 4.13
C THR A 39 9.66 6.18 4.70
N ALA A 40 9.64 5.88 6.00
CA ALA A 40 10.73 5.15 6.64
C ALA A 40 10.86 3.73 6.06
N ARG A 41 12.06 3.15 6.20
CA ARG A 41 12.34 1.79 5.70
C ARG A 41 11.41 0.78 6.37
N LYS A 42 10.63 0.03 5.59
CA LYS A 42 9.80 -1.08 6.09
C LYS A 42 10.55 -2.42 5.91
N PRO A 43 10.38 -3.41 6.82
CA PRO A 43 10.98 -4.72 6.68
C PRO A 43 10.59 -5.43 5.36
N PRO A 44 11.48 -6.27 4.77
CA PRO A 44 11.20 -6.93 3.50
C PRO A 44 9.91 -7.76 3.48
N GLU A 45 9.59 -8.44 4.58
CA GLU A 45 8.39 -9.25 4.76
C GLU A 45 7.10 -8.43 4.67
N ILE A 46 7.11 -7.18 5.17
CA ILE A 46 5.98 -6.25 5.06
C ILE A 46 5.77 -5.90 3.59
N ASN A 47 6.83 -5.55 2.86
CA ASN A 47 6.71 -5.20 1.43
C ASN A 47 6.20 -6.39 0.60
N ARG A 48 6.69 -7.61 0.88
CA ARG A 48 6.20 -8.84 0.25
C ARG A 48 4.73 -9.11 0.56
N GLY A 49 4.30 -8.90 1.80
CA GLY A 49 2.90 -9.02 2.20
C GLY A 49 1.98 -8.03 1.46
N TYR A 50 2.38 -6.75 1.38
CA TYR A 50 1.64 -5.75 0.62
C TYR A 50 1.60 -6.04 -0.88
N TYR A 51 2.69 -6.52 -1.45
CA TYR A 51 2.71 -6.97 -2.85
C TYR A 51 1.69 -8.08 -3.10
N ALA A 52 1.71 -9.13 -2.29
CA ALA A 52 0.76 -10.24 -2.40
C ALA A 52 -0.69 -9.76 -2.26
N ARG A 53 -0.95 -8.85 -1.30
CA ARG A 53 -2.26 -8.23 -1.10
C ARG A 53 -2.74 -7.45 -2.33
N VAL A 54 -1.88 -6.58 -2.88
CA VAL A 54 -2.21 -5.76 -4.06
C VAL A 54 -2.46 -6.65 -5.28
N LYS A 55 -1.54 -7.58 -5.57
CA LYS A 55 -1.69 -8.50 -6.72
C LYS A 55 -2.89 -9.43 -6.58
N GLY A 56 -3.19 -9.90 -5.37
CA GLY A 56 -4.38 -10.69 -5.11
C GLY A 56 -5.66 -9.95 -5.52
N ILE A 57 -5.81 -8.69 -5.09
CA ILE A 57 -6.97 -7.86 -5.45
C ILE A 57 -7.00 -7.55 -6.95
N GLU A 58 -5.87 -7.17 -7.55
CA GLU A 58 -5.77 -6.93 -9.00
C GLU A 58 -6.25 -8.14 -9.82
N VAL A 59 -5.87 -9.35 -9.44
CA VAL A 59 -6.32 -10.58 -10.13
C VAL A 59 -7.84 -10.74 -10.09
N PHE A 60 -8.48 -10.44 -8.96
CA PHE A 60 -9.94 -10.52 -8.85
C PHE A 60 -10.63 -9.43 -9.65
N ILE A 61 -10.12 -8.20 -9.63
CA ILE A 61 -10.64 -7.09 -10.44
C ILE A 61 -10.53 -7.42 -11.92
N ASP A 62 -9.36 -7.87 -12.37
CA ASP A 62 -9.11 -8.25 -13.76
C ASP A 62 -10.07 -9.34 -14.24
N LYS A 63 -10.31 -10.37 -13.41
CA LYS A 63 -11.25 -11.46 -13.73
C LYS A 63 -12.71 -11.07 -13.68
N PHE A 64 -13.04 -10.00 -12.96
CA PHE A 64 -14.41 -9.51 -12.89
C PHE A 64 -14.74 -8.61 -14.09
N LEU A 65 -13.76 -7.84 -14.56
CA LEU A 65 -13.94 -6.91 -15.68
C LEU A 65 -13.72 -7.53 -17.06
N LYS A 66 -12.98 -8.64 -17.14
CA LYS A 66 -12.76 -9.43 -18.36
C LYS A 66 -13.71 -10.61 -18.40
#